data_AF-A0A365YQ17-F1
#
_entry.id   AF-A0A365YQ17-F1
#
_cell.length_a   1.000
_cell.length_b   1.000
_cell.length_c   1.000
_cell.angle_alpha   90.00
_cell.angle_beta   90.00
_cell.angle_gamma   90.00
#
_symmetry.space_group_name_H-M   'P 1'
#
loop_
_entity.id
_entity.type
_entity.pdbx_description
1 polymer ?
#
loop_
_entity_poly.entity_id
_entity_poly.type
_entity_poly.pdbx_seq_one_letter_code
_entity_poly.pdbx_strand_id
1 'polypeptide(L)'
;MSPLLDVSDAVRAEIGDEEADRLLAGQNAPGSYDCTSCRTPGYPEQERTSTVLFVGGDTAVLAFAHASCIPSQVVSVSEEQLQGAVRSITGETVPAAPAAPVPAPAAPAPAPAAPSPDRPAPEQAVLGVTCGQILIGEELHPAIVVEPTGPVVRPGSTGPGDDFLPLLIEAGFMPVTDVGNVPARLPGWSVLVAMGQLHAVLQGASAGGRPSAWWQAHQPLPLTDGWRASANQRHQVLVYAAPAGSIGQQPREDLMRDALEKAAAGGVLVAAAMPLTGT
;
A
#
# COMPACT_ATOMS: atom_id res chain seq x y z
N MET A 1 23.77 -22.82 7.81
CA MET A 1 23.17 -23.58 6.69
C MET A 1 23.17 -22.65 5.48
N SER A 2 23.10 -23.14 4.23
CA SER A 2 23.07 -22.21 3.09
C SER A 2 21.71 -21.48 3.03
N PRO A 3 21.68 -20.15 2.85
CA PRO A 3 20.43 -19.41 2.77
C PRO A 3 19.70 -19.71 1.45
N LEU A 4 18.37 -19.67 1.47
CA LEU A 4 17.51 -19.87 0.30
C LEU A 4 17.33 -18.56 -0.47
N LEU A 5 18.46 -18.00 -0.94
CA LEU A 5 18.47 -16.74 -1.69
C LEU A 5 18.27 -16.95 -3.18
N ASP A 6 17.48 -16.07 -3.77
CA ASP A 6 17.25 -15.95 -5.20
C ASP A 6 17.92 -14.66 -5.70
N VAL A 7 18.87 -14.80 -6.61
CA VAL A 7 19.63 -13.70 -7.23
C VAL A 7 19.44 -13.80 -8.75
N SER A 8 18.70 -12.85 -9.32
CA SER A 8 18.46 -12.80 -10.76
C SER A 8 19.72 -12.38 -11.52
N ASP A 9 19.76 -12.72 -12.82
CA ASP A 9 20.86 -12.35 -13.72
C ASP A 9 21.07 -10.83 -13.76
N ALA A 10 20.00 -10.04 -13.66
CA ALA A 10 20.09 -8.59 -13.61
C ALA A 10 20.77 -8.09 -12.32
N VAL A 11 20.41 -8.65 -11.16
CA VAL A 11 21.07 -8.30 -9.89
C VAL A 11 22.53 -8.75 -9.90
N ARG A 12 22.79 -9.97 -10.41
CA ARG A 12 24.15 -10.52 -10.58
C ARG A 12 25.02 -9.66 -11.50
N ALA A 13 24.47 -9.16 -12.61
CA ALA A 13 25.18 -8.28 -13.52
C ALA A 13 25.59 -6.95 -12.87
N GLU A 14 24.78 -6.41 -11.97
CA GLU A 14 25.07 -5.14 -11.27
C GLU A 14 26.05 -5.29 -10.10
N ILE A 15 25.90 -6.35 -9.27
CA ILE A 15 26.78 -6.54 -8.10
C ILE A 15 28.07 -7.31 -8.42
N GLY A 16 28.12 -7.99 -9.57
CA GLY A 16 29.22 -8.85 -10.00
C GLY A 16 29.11 -10.29 -9.50
N ASP A 17 29.69 -11.23 -10.28
CA ASP A 17 29.58 -12.67 -10.04
C ASP A 17 30.17 -13.11 -8.69
N GLU A 18 31.34 -12.56 -8.31
CA GLU A 18 31.97 -12.89 -7.04
C GLU A 18 31.09 -12.47 -5.84
N GLU A 19 30.42 -11.32 -5.91
CA GLU A 19 29.55 -10.85 -4.82
C GLU A 19 28.24 -11.64 -4.77
N ALA A 20 27.65 -11.95 -5.93
CA ALA A 20 26.49 -12.83 -6.02
C ALA A 20 26.78 -14.22 -5.43
N ASP A 21 27.96 -14.78 -5.69
CA ASP A 21 28.35 -16.09 -5.17
C ASP A 21 28.62 -16.04 -3.66
N ARG A 22 29.17 -14.93 -3.13
CA ARG A 22 29.31 -14.70 -1.67
C ARG A 22 27.94 -14.62 -0.98
N LEU A 23 26.95 -13.97 -1.59
CA LEU A 23 25.59 -13.91 -1.07
C LEU A 23 24.93 -15.28 -1.05
N LEU A 24 25.02 -16.05 -2.14
CA LEU A 24 24.47 -17.41 -2.22
C LEU A 24 25.16 -18.38 -1.26
N ALA A 25 26.45 -18.17 -0.98
CA ALA A 25 27.19 -18.92 0.05
C ALA A 25 26.82 -18.51 1.49
N GLY A 26 26.00 -17.46 1.67
CA GLY A 26 25.56 -16.95 2.96
C GLY A 26 26.58 -16.12 3.72
N GLN A 27 27.63 -15.64 3.05
CA GLN A 27 28.70 -14.86 3.68
C GLN A 27 28.26 -13.40 3.92
N ASN A 28 27.46 -12.85 3.00
CA ASN A 28 26.91 -11.49 3.08
C ASN A 28 25.37 -11.48 3.23
N ALA A 29 24.76 -12.64 3.47
CA ALA A 29 23.32 -12.74 3.73
C ALA A 29 23.03 -12.34 5.19
N PRO A 30 22.02 -11.49 5.46
CA PRO A 30 21.66 -11.16 6.82
C PRO A 30 21.02 -12.36 7.54
N GLY A 31 21.15 -12.42 8.87
CA GLY A 31 20.49 -13.46 9.67
C GLY A 31 18.96 -13.32 9.69
N SER A 32 18.47 -12.09 9.59
CA SER A 32 17.06 -11.72 9.40
C SER A 32 16.95 -10.42 8.62
N TYR A 33 15.85 -10.19 7.92
CA TYR A 33 15.60 -8.95 7.16
C TYR A 33 14.16 -8.50 7.34
N ASP A 34 13.88 -7.21 7.14
CA ASP A 34 12.51 -6.75 6.95
C ASP A 34 12.19 -6.77 5.46
N CYS A 35 11.15 -7.51 5.06
CA CYS A 35 10.78 -7.63 3.65
C CYS A 35 10.50 -6.25 3.06
N THR A 36 11.22 -5.84 2.01
CA THR A 36 11.03 -4.48 1.44
C THR A 36 9.62 -4.25 0.88
N SER A 37 8.89 -5.33 0.57
CA SER A 37 7.49 -5.27 0.10
C SER A 37 6.48 -5.25 1.25
N CYS A 38 6.45 -6.28 2.12
CA CYS A 38 5.42 -6.40 3.16
C CYS A 38 5.85 -5.95 4.56
N ARG A 39 7.13 -5.59 4.75
CA ARG A 39 7.78 -5.19 6.02
C ARG A 39 7.72 -6.22 7.16
N THR A 40 7.23 -7.44 6.89
CA THR A 40 7.33 -8.55 7.85
C THR A 40 8.78 -9.05 7.92
N PRO A 41 9.28 -9.42 9.12
CA PRO A 41 10.58 -10.04 9.27
C PRO A 41 10.65 -11.38 8.53
N GLY A 42 11.75 -11.59 7.82
CA GLY A 42 12.07 -12.83 7.13
C GLY A 42 13.42 -13.40 7.53
N TYR A 43 13.58 -14.71 7.33
CA TYR A 43 14.77 -15.48 7.71
C TYR A 43 15.30 -16.26 6.51
N PRO A 44 16.40 -15.83 5.87
CA PRO A 44 16.91 -16.45 4.65
C PRO A 44 17.29 -17.94 4.81
N GLU A 45 17.55 -18.40 6.03
CA GLU A 45 17.82 -19.82 6.29
C GLU A 45 16.54 -20.70 6.33
N GLN A 46 15.37 -20.09 6.53
CA GLN A 46 14.10 -20.81 6.74
C GLN A 46 13.18 -20.71 5.53
N GLU A 47 13.30 -19.65 4.73
CA GLU A 47 12.39 -19.38 3.63
C GLU A 47 13.08 -18.79 2.39
N ARG A 48 12.42 -18.98 1.24
CA ARG A 48 12.90 -18.42 -0.02
C ARG A 48 12.84 -16.90 0.01
N THR A 49 14.00 -16.29 -0.24
CA THR A 49 14.22 -14.85 -0.13
C THR A 49 14.76 -14.32 -1.46
N SER A 50 14.13 -13.29 -2.00
CA SER A 50 14.57 -12.59 -3.21
C SER A 50 15.45 -11.39 -2.87
N THR A 51 16.54 -11.22 -3.63
CA THR A 51 17.39 -10.03 -3.56
C THR A 51 16.84 -8.91 -4.44
N VAL A 52 16.77 -7.71 -3.91
CA VAL A 52 16.29 -6.52 -4.62
C VAL A 52 17.37 -5.46 -4.56
N LEU A 53 17.86 -5.03 -5.72
CA LEU A 53 18.88 -4.01 -5.81
C LEU A 53 18.26 -2.68 -6.21
N PHE A 54 18.29 -1.69 -5.33
CA PHE A 54 17.84 -0.34 -5.61
C PHE A 54 19.02 0.48 -6.15
N VAL A 55 18.92 1.00 -7.38
CA VAL A 55 20.00 1.76 -8.04
C VAL A 55 19.52 3.18 -8.32
N GLY A 56 20.31 4.18 -7.92
CA GLY A 56 20.02 5.60 -8.16
C GLY A 56 21.29 6.43 -8.19
N GLY A 57 21.53 7.09 -9.33
CA GLY A 57 22.80 7.78 -9.58
C GLY A 57 23.98 6.80 -9.48
N ASP A 58 24.95 7.14 -8.62
CA ASP A 58 26.13 6.31 -8.34
C ASP A 58 25.95 5.39 -7.10
N THR A 59 24.73 5.32 -6.55
CA THR A 59 24.45 4.56 -5.32
C THR A 59 23.59 3.33 -5.61
N ALA A 60 24.01 2.18 -5.06
CA ALA A 60 23.22 0.94 -5.08
C ALA A 60 23.03 0.40 -3.66
N VAL A 61 21.81 -0.01 -3.32
CA VAL A 61 21.48 -0.61 -2.01
C VAL A 61 20.82 -1.96 -2.24
N LEU A 62 21.41 -2.99 -1.64
CA LEU A 62 20.89 -4.34 -1.65
C LEU A 62 19.90 -4.52 -0.49
N ALA A 63 18.70 -4.99 -0.80
CA ALA A 63 17.66 -5.32 0.15
C ALA A 63 17.09 -6.72 -0.13
N PHE A 64 16.22 -7.19 0.77
CA PHE A 64 15.67 -8.53 0.72
C PHE A 64 14.14 -8.49 0.83
N ALA A 65 13.49 -9.49 0.23
CA ALA A 65 12.06 -9.70 0.33
C ALA A 65 11.74 -11.19 0.33
N HIS A 66 10.57 -11.58 0.82
CA HIS A 66 10.09 -12.93 0.57
C HIS A 66 9.95 -13.13 -0.94
N ALA A 67 10.35 -14.30 -1.44
CA ALA A 67 10.21 -14.63 -2.86
C ALA A 67 8.75 -14.66 -3.33
N SER A 68 7.80 -14.81 -2.40
CA SER A 68 6.36 -14.70 -2.67
C SER A 68 5.86 -13.26 -2.76
N CYS A 69 6.59 -12.28 -2.21
CA CYS A 69 6.19 -10.87 -2.22
C CYS A 69 6.63 -10.17 -3.51
N ILE A 70 7.90 -10.31 -3.88
CA ILE A 70 8.48 -9.74 -5.11
C ILE A 70 9.64 -10.63 -5.60
N PRO A 71 9.84 -10.75 -6.92
CA PRO A 71 10.95 -11.51 -7.47
C PRO A 71 12.28 -10.78 -7.27
N SER A 72 13.40 -11.50 -7.47
CA SER A 72 14.71 -10.86 -7.48
C SER A 72 14.84 -9.95 -8.69
N GLN A 73 15.18 -8.67 -8.47
CA GLN A 73 15.16 -7.65 -9.51
C GLN A 73 16.02 -6.43 -9.16
N VAL A 74 16.33 -5.65 -10.20
CA VAL A 74 16.94 -4.31 -10.07
C VAL A 74 15.84 -3.26 -10.21
N VAL A 75 15.77 -2.32 -9.28
CA VAL A 75 14.79 -1.23 -9.25
C VAL A 75 15.52 0.10 -9.33
N SER A 76 15.25 0.88 -10.38
CA SER A 76 15.79 2.23 -10.52
C SER A 76 14.96 3.21 -9.69
N VAL A 77 15.62 3.97 -8.81
CA VAL A 77 15.02 4.96 -7.91
C VAL A 77 15.84 6.26 -7.95
N SER A 78 15.23 7.39 -7.57
CA SER A 78 15.98 8.64 -7.44
C SER A 78 16.94 8.59 -6.25
N GLU A 79 18.04 9.34 -6.31
CA GLU A 79 19.09 9.37 -5.27
C GLU A 79 18.53 9.80 -3.89
N GLU A 80 17.56 10.71 -3.88
CA GLU A 80 16.87 11.19 -2.67
C GLU A 80 16.01 10.08 -2.02
N GLN A 81 15.35 9.24 -2.82
CA GLN A 81 14.58 8.08 -2.32
C GLN A 81 15.49 7.00 -1.73
N LEU A 82 16.66 6.79 -2.33
CA LEU A 82 17.69 5.89 -1.79
C LEU A 82 18.19 6.37 -0.41
N GLN A 83 18.46 7.67 -0.26
CA GLN A 83 18.89 8.23 1.03
C GLN A 83 17.81 8.14 2.11
N GLY A 84 16.54 8.31 1.75
CA GLY A 84 15.40 8.10 2.67
C GLY A 84 15.26 6.64 3.12
N ALA A 85 15.40 5.70 2.18
CA ALA A 85 15.39 4.27 2.49
C ALA A 85 16.56 3.88 3.41
N VAL A 86 17.78 4.34 3.13
CA VAL A 86 18.98 4.09 3.95
C VAL A 86 18.81 4.62 5.38
N ARG A 87 18.18 5.78 5.57
CA ARG A 87 17.88 6.34 6.90
C ARG A 87 16.87 5.51 7.69
N SER A 88 15.86 4.96 7.01
CA SER A 88 14.87 4.08 7.65
C SER A 88 15.42 2.68 7.98
N ILE A 89 16.44 2.20 7.26
CA ILE A 89 17.11 0.91 7.47
C ILE A 89 18.19 0.99 8.57
N THR A 90 18.78 2.18 8.79
CA THR A 90 19.89 2.37 9.76
C THR A 90 19.47 2.84 11.16
N GLY A 91 18.18 3.10 11.40
CA GLY A 91 17.63 3.21 12.77
C GLY A 91 18.09 4.42 13.61
N GLU A 92 18.50 5.55 13.01
CA GLU A 92 18.91 6.72 13.80
C GLU A 92 17.72 7.62 14.18
N THR A 93 17.29 7.51 15.44
CA THR A 93 16.34 8.42 16.08
C THR A 93 17.11 9.52 16.82
N VAL A 94 16.91 10.78 16.47
CA VAL A 94 17.43 11.94 17.24
C VAL A 94 16.25 12.78 17.75
N PRO A 95 16.23 13.16 19.05
CA PRO A 95 15.10 13.82 19.70
C PRO A 95 15.03 15.33 19.43
N ALA A 96 13.80 15.86 19.51
CA ALA A 96 13.46 17.27 19.31
C ALA A 96 13.74 18.17 20.52
N ALA A 97 14.20 19.41 20.26
CA ALA A 97 13.86 20.70 20.94
C ALA A 97 14.89 21.81 20.56
N PRO A 98 14.64 23.14 20.79
CA PRO A 98 13.42 23.94 20.60
C PRO A 98 13.66 25.33 19.94
N ALA A 99 12.55 25.96 19.51
CA ALA A 99 12.21 27.42 19.50
C ALA A 99 12.97 28.47 18.64
N ALA A 100 12.17 29.41 18.13
CA ALA A 100 12.40 30.52 17.20
C ALA A 100 13.27 31.69 17.71
N PRO A 101 13.56 32.70 16.85
CA PRO A 101 12.74 33.93 16.89
C PRO A 101 12.34 34.53 15.51
N VAL A 102 11.43 35.51 15.60
CA VAL A 102 10.57 36.15 14.57
C VAL A 102 11.18 37.49 14.03
N PRO A 103 10.54 38.33 13.15
CA PRO A 103 11.06 38.71 11.82
C PRO A 103 11.21 40.24 11.57
N ALA A 104 11.66 40.67 10.37
CA ALA A 104 11.28 41.91 9.62
C ALA A 104 12.20 42.15 8.38
N PRO A 105 11.90 43.10 7.46
CA PRO A 105 10.70 43.34 6.65
C PRO A 105 10.98 43.35 5.12
N ALA A 106 9.92 43.43 4.31
CA ALA A 106 9.89 43.26 2.85
C ALA A 106 10.25 44.49 2.00
N ALA A 107 10.75 44.25 0.77
CA ALA A 107 10.43 44.93 -0.51
C ALA A 107 11.37 44.44 -1.65
N PRO A 108 11.10 44.67 -2.95
CA PRO A 108 9.85 44.65 -3.73
C PRO A 108 9.90 43.61 -4.88
N ALA A 109 8.76 43.38 -5.54
CA ALA A 109 8.56 42.39 -6.61
C ALA A 109 9.27 42.69 -7.95
N PRO A 110 9.70 41.65 -8.69
CA PRO A 110 9.83 41.70 -10.15
C PRO A 110 8.69 40.93 -10.86
N ALA A 111 8.48 41.32 -12.11
CA ALA A 111 7.42 40.94 -13.05
C ALA A 111 7.42 39.43 -13.45
N PRO A 112 6.38 38.92 -14.15
CA PRO A 112 6.07 37.49 -14.21
C PRO A 112 7.06 36.69 -15.05
N ALA A 113 7.67 35.68 -14.43
CA ALA A 113 8.48 34.68 -15.09
C ALA A 113 7.62 33.50 -15.57
N ALA A 114 8.01 32.94 -16.72
CA ALA A 114 7.46 31.76 -17.38
C ALA A 114 7.36 30.52 -16.45
N PRO A 115 6.49 29.54 -16.75
CA PRO A 115 6.29 28.37 -15.88
C PRO A 115 7.56 27.55 -15.74
N SER A 116 8.05 27.42 -14.51
CA SER A 116 9.13 26.51 -14.14
C SER A 116 8.67 25.05 -14.25
N PRO A 117 9.49 24.10 -14.74
CA PRO A 117 9.13 22.69 -14.87
C PRO A 117 9.30 21.87 -13.58
N ASP A 118 9.62 22.49 -12.44
CA ASP A 118 9.83 21.81 -11.15
C ASP A 118 8.63 21.96 -10.22
N ARG A 119 7.54 21.27 -10.54
CA ARG A 119 6.58 20.89 -9.52
C ARG A 119 6.71 19.37 -9.33
N PRO A 120 7.14 18.87 -8.16
CA PRO A 120 7.13 17.45 -7.90
C PRO A 120 5.72 16.93 -8.13
N ALA A 121 5.61 15.87 -8.94
CA ALA A 121 4.34 15.17 -9.10
C ALA A 121 3.86 14.72 -7.72
N PRO A 122 2.55 14.86 -7.40
CA PRO A 122 2.05 14.46 -6.09
C PRO A 122 2.37 12.98 -5.86
N GLU A 123 3.02 12.71 -4.72
CA GLU A 123 3.33 11.35 -4.28
C GLU A 123 2.01 10.57 -4.15
N GLN A 124 1.84 9.53 -4.97
CA GLN A 124 0.61 8.75 -4.99
C GLN A 124 0.53 7.91 -3.71
N ALA A 125 -0.57 8.06 -2.95
CA ALA A 125 -0.78 7.26 -1.74
C ALA A 125 -0.81 5.76 -2.08
N VAL A 126 -0.02 4.97 -1.35
CA VAL A 126 0.00 3.51 -1.47
C VAL A 126 -1.05 2.93 -0.54
N LEU A 127 -2.02 2.20 -1.10
CA LEU A 127 -3.12 1.57 -0.37
C LEU A 127 -2.89 0.07 -0.25
N GLY A 128 -2.90 -0.43 0.99
CA GLY A 128 -2.99 -1.84 1.32
C GLY A 128 -4.42 -2.35 1.22
N VAL A 129 -4.57 -3.61 0.80
CA VAL A 129 -5.87 -4.28 0.68
C VAL A 129 -5.81 -5.64 1.37
N THR A 130 -6.78 -5.89 2.24
CA THR A 130 -7.02 -7.20 2.87
C THR A 130 -8.36 -7.74 2.40
N CYS A 131 -8.40 -9.00 1.97
CA CYS A 131 -9.62 -9.66 1.50
C CYS A 131 -10.11 -10.68 2.54
N GLY A 132 -11.42 -10.74 2.76
CA GLY A 132 -12.03 -11.77 3.61
C GLY A 132 -13.56 -11.69 3.56
N GLN A 133 -14.24 -12.49 4.38
CA GLN A 133 -15.69 -12.46 4.49
C GLN A 133 -16.12 -11.79 5.80
N ILE A 134 -17.23 -11.07 5.78
CA ILE A 134 -17.86 -10.48 6.96
C ILE A 134 -19.25 -11.07 7.13
N LEU A 135 -19.53 -11.56 8.33
CA LEU A 135 -20.85 -12.02 8.71
C LEU A 135 -21.77 -10.83 8.99
N ILE A 136 -22.89 -10.75 8.30
CA ILE A 136 -23.99 -9.79 8.50
C ILE A 136 -25.28 -10.59 8.67
N GLY A 137 -25.87 -10.53 9.87
CA GLY A 137 -26.93 -11.49 10.25
C GLY A 137 -26.39 -12.92 10.22
N GLU A 138 -27.02 -13.79 9.42
CA GLU A 138 -26.59 -15.17 9.20
C GLU A 138 -25.85 -15.37 7.87
N GLU A 139 -25.54 -14.28 7.17
CA GLU A 139 -25.02 -14.30 5.80
C GLU A 139 -23.56 -13.83 5.74
N LEU A 140 -22.73 -14.58 5.01
CA LEU A 140 -21.36 -14.18 4.71
C LEU A 140 -21.31 -13.29 3.47
N HIS A 141 -20.77 -12.10 3.64
CA HIS A 141 -20.54 -11.15 2.56
C HIS A 141 -19.05 -11.09 2.20
N PRO A 142 -18.71 -11.08 0.90
CA PRO A 142 -17.33 -10.82 0.48
C PRO A 142 -16.98 -9.37 0.82
N ALA A 143 -15.83 -9.18 1.46
CA ALA A 143 -15.33 -7.90 1.87
C ALA A 143 -13.89 -7.69 1.40
N ILE A 144 -13.56 -6.42 1.14
CA ILE A 144 -12.19 -5.93 1.07
C ILE A 144 -12.05 -4.77 2.05
N VAL A 145 -10.92 -4.71 2.73
CA VAL A 145 -10.56 -3.62 3.63
C VAL A 145 -9.39 -2.87 3.03
N VAL A 146 -9.52 -1.56 2.90
CA VAL A 146 -8.53 -0.67 2.31
C VAL A 146 -7.94 0.22 3.39
N GLU A 147 -6.62 0.21 3.52
CA GLU A 147 -5.89 1.03 4.48
C GLU A 147 -4.66 1.64 3.80
N PRO A 148 -4.44 2.96 3.87
CA PRO A 148 -3.23 3.56 3.33
C PRO A 148 -2.02 3.19 4.20
N THR A 149 -0.84 3.11 3.58
CA THR A 149 0.41 2.81 4.29
C THR A 149 0.94 3.97 5.14
N GLY A 150 0.36 5.16 4.98
CA GLY A 150 0.64 6.37 5.75
C GLY A 150 -0.48 7.40 5.57
N PRO A 151 -0.41 8.55 6.24
CA PRO A 151 -1.42 9.62 6.11
C PRO A 151 -1.58 10.05 4.65
N VAL A 152 -2.82 10.24 4.21
CA VAL A 152 -3.10 10.74 2.86
C VAL A 152 -3.37 12.23 2.93
N VAL A 153 -2.67 13.04 2.14
CA VAL A 153 -2.90 14.48 2.08
C VAL A 153 -3.32 14.90 0.68
N ARG A 154 -4.17 15.92 0.57
CA ARG A 154 -4.49 16.50 -0.74
C ARG A 154 -3.25 17.14 -1.36
N PRO A 155 -3.06 17.01 -2.69
CA PRO A 155 -2.02 17.74 -3.41
C PRO A 155 -2.09 19.25 -3.11
N GLY A 156 -0.98 19.82 -2.63
CA GLY A 156 -0.88 21.24 -2.29
C GLY A 156 -1.31 21.61 -0.86
N SER A 157 -1.72 20.64 -0.03
CA SER A 157 -1.90 20.85 1.41
C SER A 157 -0.55 20.89 2.12
N THR A 158 -0.41 21.76 3.13
CA THR A 158 0.81 21.91 3.96
C THR A 158 0.57 21.57 5.43
N GLY A 159 -0.64 21.11 5.78
CA GLY A 159 -1.00 20.75 7.15
C GLY A 159 -0.68 19.29 7.49
N PRO A 160 -0.50 18.96 8.79
CA PRO A 160 -0.19 17.60 9.26
C PRO A 160 -1.44 16.68 9.33
N GLY A 161 -2.38 16.82 8.39
CA GLY A 161 -3.67 16.13 8.40
C GLY A 161 -3.66 14.78 7.68
N ASP A 162 -4.69 13.96 7.94
CA ASP A 162 -5.04 12.80 7.11
C ASP A 162 -6.41 13.06 6.47
N ASP A 163 -6.38 13.34 5.17
CA ASP A 163 -7.52 13.60 4.30
C ASP A 163 -8.17 12.31 3.77
N PHE A 164 -7.69 11.11 4.12
CA PHE A 164 -8.17 9.85 3.56
C PHE A 164 -9.69 9.67 3.73
N LEU A 165 -10.21 9.79 4.95
CA LEU A 165 -11.65 9.65 5.21
C LEU A 165 -12.47 10.77 4.55
N PRO A 166 -12.12 12.08 4.69
CA PRO A 166 -12.80 13.14 3.96
C PRO A 166 -12.89 12.90 2.45
N LEU A 167 -11.80 12.46 1.82
CA LEU A 167 -11.77 12.15 0.37
C LEU A 167 -12.72 11.02 0.00
N LEU A 168 -12.80 9.97 0.82
CA LEU A 168 -13.73 8.86 0.57
C LEU A 168 -15.18 9.25 0.80
N ILE A 169 -15.47 10.08 1.80
CA ILE A 169 -16.81 10.62 2.05
C ILE A 169 -17.26 11.48 0.86
N GLU A 170 -16.38 12.33 0.33
CA GLU A 170 -16.64 13.10 -0.90
C GLU A 170 -16.88 12.21 -2.12
N ALA A 171 -16.20 11.06 -2.19
CA ALA A 171 -16.41 10.05 -3.21
C ALA A 171 -17.70 9.24 -3.03
N GLY A 172 -18.41 9.42 -1.91
CA GLY A 172 -19.71 8.80 -1.62
C GLY A 172 -19.67 7.59 -0.69
N PHE A 173 -18.53 7.26 -0.09
CA PHE A 173 -18.49 6.29 1.00
C PHE A 173 -19.21 6.85 2.23
N MET A 174 -19.91 5.97 2.96
CA MET A 174 -20.69 6.37 4.12
C MET A 174 -19.99 5.98 5.42
N PRO A 175 -20.02 6.83 6.47
CA PRO A 175 -19.55 6.45 7.80
C PRO A 175 -20.26 5.19 8.30
N VAL A 176 -19.49 4.28 8.90
CA VAL A 176 -20.01 3.03 9.48
C VAL A 176 -20.08 3.18 10.99
N THR A 177 -21.29 3.04 11.54
CA THR A 177 -21.51 2.98 12.99
C THR A 177 -21.76 1.56 13.48
N ASP A 178 -22.12 0.64 12.58
CA ASP A 178 -22.41 -0.76 12.88
C ASP A 178 -22.05 -1.64 11.67
N VAL A 179 -21.05 -2.50 11.84
CA VAL A 179 -20.55 -3.44 10.82
C VAL A 179 -21.56 -4.57 10.55
N GLY A 180 -22.55 -4.75 11.42
CA GLY A 180 -23.68 -5.66 11.24
C GLY A 180 -24.70 -5.20 10.19
N ASN A 181 -24.53 -4.03 9.57
CA ASN A 181 -25.41 -3.55 8.50
C ASN A 181 -24.70 -3.52 7.15
N VAL A 182 -25.43 -3.89 6.09
CA VAL A 182 -24.91 -3.78 4.72
C VAL A 182 -24.75 -2.29 4.35
N PRO A 183 -23.55 -1.85 3.93
CA PRO A 183 -23.34 -0.48 3.47
C PRO A 183 -24.21 -0.10 2.27
N ALA A 184 -24.47 1.19 2.09
CA ALA A 184 -25.18 1.69 0.93
C ALA A 184 -24.40 1.37 -0.36
N ARG A 185 -25.15 1.11 -1.45
CA ARG A 185 -24.53 0.90 -2.77
C ARG A 185 -23.92 2.20 -3.27
N LEU A 186 -22.68 2.15 -3.77
CA LEU A 186 -21.99 3.30 -4.34
C LEU A 186 -22.01 3.25 -5.88
N PRO A 187 -22.80 4.11 -6.56
CA PRO A 187 -22.88 4.13 -8.02
C PRO A 187 -21.56 4.54 -8.66
N GLY A 188 -21.27 3.98 -9.84
CA GLY A 188 -20.07 4.33 -10.60
C GLY A 188 -18.80 3.65 -10.11
N TRP A 189 -18.84 2.90 -9.00
CA TRP A 189 -17.70 2.13 -8.52
C TRP A 189 -17.88 0.64 -8.80
N SER A 190 -16.79 -0.12 -8.92
CA SER A 190 -16.84 -1.58 -9.00
C SER A 190 -15.57 -2.25 -8.51
N VAL A 191 -15.68 -3.52 -8.14
CA VAL A 191 -14.53 -4.36 -7.78
C VAL A 191 -14.26 -5.32 -8.93
N LEU A 192 -13.04 -5.27 -9.49
CA LEU A 192 -12.60 -6.11 -10.61
C LEU A 192 -11.96 -7.40 -10.10
N VAL A 193 -12.60 -8.52 -10.39
CA VAL A 193 -12.07 -9.86 -10.18
C VAL A 193 -11.95 -10.56 -11.53
N ALA A 194 -10.85 -11.24 -11.76
CA ALA A 194 -10.65 -12.07 -12.95
C ALA A 194 -9.76 -13.25 -12.61
N MET A 195 -10.11 -14.42 -13.15
CA MET A 195 -9.37 -15.67 -12.91
C MET A 195 -9.26 -16.01 -11.42
N GLY A 196 -10.30 -15.68 -10.66
CA GLY A 196 -10.35 -15.89 -9.20
C GLY A 196 -9.39 -15.03 -8.37
N GLN A 197 -8.86 -13.96 -8.95
CA GLN A 197 -7.98 -13.01 -8.26
C GLN A 197 -8.61 -11.60 -8.27
N LEU A 198 -8.33 -10.82 -7.24
CA LEU A 198 -8.69 -9.40 -7.16
C LEU A 198 -7.63 -8.56 -7.89
N HIS A 199 -8.07 -7.74 -8.84
CA HIS A 199 -7.18 -6.90 -9.66
C HIS A 199 -7.26 -5.42 -9.30
N ALA A 200 -8.47 -4.88 -9.11
CA ALA A 200 -8.64 -3.44 -8.95
C ALA A 200 -9.96 -3.06 -8.27
N VAL A 201 -9.98 -1.85 -7.72
CA VAL A 201 -11.20 -1.10 -7.41
C VAL A 201 -11.29 0.03 -8.42
N LEU A 202 -12.35 0.00 -9.21
CA LEU A 202 -12.56 0.90 -10.33
C LEU A 202 -13.52 2.01 -9.92
N GLN A 203 -13.17 3.23 -10.29
CA GLN A 203 -14.02 4.40 -10.23
C GLN A 203 -14.36 4.81 -11.66
N GLY A 204 -15.65 4.82 -11.97
CA GLY A 204 -16.19 5.25 -13.24
C GLY A 204 -15.89 6.72 -13.51
N ALA A 205 -15.57 7.05 -14.75
CA ALA A 205 -15.42 8.43 -15.16
C ALA A 205 -16.79 9.14 -15.18
N SER A 206 -16.84 10.37 -14.68
CA SER A 206 -17.98 11.25 -14.96
C SER A 206 -18.04 11.48 -16.47
N ALA A 207 -19.20 11.25 -17.10
CA ALA A 207 -19.48 11.43 -18.53
C ALA A 207 -18.88 10.40 -19.52
N GLY A 208 -19.07 9.09 -19.28
CA GLY A 208 -18.96 8.06 -20.33
C GLY A 208 -17.53 7.65 -20.73
N GLY A 209 -16.52 8.12 -20.00
CA GLY A 209 -15.13 7.67 -20.13
C GLY A 209 -14.92 6.24 -19.61
N ARG A 210 -13.74 5.68 -19.93
CA ARG A 210 -13.32 4.39 -19.35
C ARG A 210 -13.17 4.52 -17.82
N PRO A 211 -13.59 3.51 -17.04
CA PRO A 211 -13.34 3.52 -15.60
C PRO A 211 -11.83 3.57 -15.33
N SER A 212 -11.43 4.43 -14.40
CA SER A 212 -10.07 4.53 -13.89
C SER A 212 -9.90 3.64 -12.67
N ALA A 213 -8.75 2.99 -12.52
CA ALA A 213 -8.43 2.31 -11.28
C ALA A 213 -8.18 3.34 -10.18
N TRP A 214 -9.05 3.36 -9.17
CA TRP A 214 -8.79 4.09 -7.93
C TRP A 214 -7.74 3.35 -7.11
N TRP A 215 -7.80 2.02 -7.13
CA TRP A 215 -6.76 1.13 -6.63
C TRP A 215 -6.52 0.00 -7.63
N GLN A 216 -5.27 -0.41 -7.79
CA GLN A 216 -4.87 -1.55 -8.61
C GLN A 216 -3.82 -2.36 -7.88
N ALA A 217 -4.00 -3.68 -7.85
CA ALA A 217 -3.03 -4.60 -7.32
C ALA A 217 -1.79 -4.62 -8.22
N HIS A 218 -0.59 -4.52 -7.64
CA HIS A 218 0.64 -4.74 -8.40
C HIS A 218 0.73 -6.18 -8.92
N GLN A 219 0.28 -7.14 -8.10
CA GLN A 219 0.04 -8.53 -8.45
C GLN A 219 -1.39 -8.90 -8.03
N PRO A 220 -2.20 -9.53 -8.90
CA PRO A 220 -3.57 -9.88 -8.56
C PRO A 220 -3.64 -10.77 -7.31
N LEU A 221 -4.46 -10.37 -6.34
CA LEU A 221 -4.51 -11.03 -5.04
C LEU A 221 -5.40 -12.28 -5.13
N PRO A 222 -4.90 -13.48 -4.77
CA PRO A 222 -5.73 -14.68 -4.77
C PRO A 222 -6.86 -14.56 -3.75
N LEU A 223 -8.05 -14.96 -4.15
CA LEU A 223 -9.24 -14.96 -3.30
C LEU A 223 -9.57 -16.39 -2.88
N THR A 224 -10.04 -16.58 -1.65
CA THR A 224 -10.49 -17.90 -1.18
C THR A 224 -11.74 -18.36 -1.91
N ASP A 225 -11.99 -19.67 -1.94
CA ASP A 225 -13.19 -20.23 -2.59
C ASP A 225 -14.48 -19.71 -1.95
N GLY A 226 -14.51 -19.57 -0.62
CA GLY A 226 -15.63 -19.00 0.13
C GLY A 226 -15.91 -17.54 -0.26
N TRP A 227 -14.86 -16.72 -0.37
CA TRP A 227 -14.99 -15.34 -0.84
C TRP A 227 -15.59 -15.30 -2.25
N ARG A 228 -15.03 -16.07 -3.19
CA ARG A 228 -15.51 -16.09 -4.59
C ARG A 228 -16.94 -16.59 -4.71
N ALA A 229 -17.32 -17.62 -3.95
CA ALA A 229 -18.69 -18.13 -3.91
C ALA A 229 -19.67 -17.05 -3.43
N SER A 230 -19.35 -16.35 -2.33
CA SER A 230 -20.20 -15.29 -1.79
C SER A 230 -20.32 -14.08 -2.72
N ALA A 231 -19.24 -13.73 -3.44
CA ALA A 231 -19.21 -12.66 -4.44
C ALA A 231 -20.02 -12.99 -5.70
N ASN A 232 -19.91 -14.22 -6.21
CA ASN A 232 -20.71 -14.66 -7.35
C ASN A 232 -22.20 -14.77 -7.00
N GLN A 233 -22.55 -15.17 -5.77
CA GLN A 233 -23.94 -15.23 -5.33
C GLN A 233 -24.57 -13.85 -5.20
N ARG A 234 -23.83 -12.86 -4.69
CA ARG A 234 -24.36 -11.52 -4.36
C ARG A 234 -24.17 -10.51 -5.49
N HIS A 235 -23.24 -10.76 -6.42
CA HIS A 235 -22.75 -9.81 -7.41
C HIS A 235 -22.33 -8.47 -6.81
N GLN A 236 -21.84 -8.50 -5.57
CA GLN A 236 -21.53 -7.32 -4.78
C GLN A 236 -20.40 -7.64 -3.80
N VAL A 237 -19.54 -6.66 -3.55
CA VAL A 237 -18.43 -6.70 -2.59
C VAL A 237 -18.58 -5.53 -1.63
N LEU A 238 -18.38 -5.77 -0.33
CA LEU A 238 -18.34 -4.72 0.67
C LEU A 238 -16.92 -4.15 0.74
N VAL A 239 -16.79 -2.85 0.55
CA VAL A 239 -15.51 -2.16 0.63
C VAL A 239 -15.51 -1.31 1.89
N TYR A 240 -14.65 -1.66 2.83
CA TYR A 240 -14.39 -0.91 4.05
C TYR A 240 -13.08 -0.15 3.89
N ALA A 241 -13.00 1.06 4.45
CA ALA A 241 -11.78 1.84 4.42
C ALA A 241 -11.59 2.64 5.71
N ALA A 242 -10.35 2.68 6.19
CA ALA A 242 -9.95 3.38 7.40
C ALA A 242 -8.54 4.01 7.25
N PRO A 243 -8.19 5.03 8.04
CA PRO A 243 -6.87 5.65 8.06
C PRO A 243 -5.75 4.65 8.39
N ALA A 244 -4.52 5.02 8.03
CA ALA A 244 -3.33 4.24 8.34
C ALA A 244 -3.23 3.89 9.83
N GLY A 245 -2.95 2.62 10.14
CA GLY A 245 -2.84 2.10 11.50
C GLY A 245 -4.17 1.75 12.17
N SER A 246 -5.31 1.88 11.49
CA SER A 246 -6.62 1.65 12.11
C SER A 246 -7.04 0.17 12.13
N ILE A 247 -6.77 -0.58 11.06
CA ILE A 247 -7.16 -1.98 10.94
C ILE A 247 -5.93 -2.88 11.04
N GLY A 248 -4.85 -2.56 10.31
CA GLY A 248 -3.66 -3.38 10.20
C GLY A 248 -3.89 -4.68 9.42
N GLN A 249 -2.87 -5.54 9.40
CA GLN A 249 -2.97 -6.86 8.78
C GLN A 249 -3.74 -7.84 9.68
N GLN A 250 -4.80 -8.43 9.14
CA GLN A 250 -5.66 -9.34 9.89
C GLN A 250 -5.54 -10.75 9.32
N PRO A 251 -4.96 -11.72 10.06
CA PRO A 251 -4.71 -13.07 9.54
C PRO A 251 -5.97 -13.94 9.51
N ARG A 252 -7.06 -13.48 10.14
CA ARG A 252 -8.32 -14.22 10.29
C ARG A 252 -9.52 -13.28 10.16
N GLU A 253 -10.64 -13.81 9.67
CA GLU A 253 -11.86 -13.04 9.42
C GLU A 253 -12.54 -12.54 10.70
N ASP A 254 -12.46 -13.29 11.80
CA ASP A 254 -12.97 -12.85 13.10
C ASP A 254 -12.18 -11.66 13.65
N LEU A 255 -10.84 -11.68 13.53
CA LEU A 255 -10.00 -10.55 13.91
C LEU A 255 -10.21 -9.33 13.00
N MET A 256 -10.45 -9.57 11.71
CA MET A 256 -10.84 -8.53 10.76
C MET A 256 -12.16 -7.87 11.17
N ARG A 257 -13.17 -8.66 11.57
CA ARG A 257 -14.43 -8.13 12.08
C ARG A 257 -14.24 -7.29 13.33
N ASP A 258 -13.50 -7.79 14.33
CA ASP A 258 -13.23 -7.05 15.57
C ASP A 258 -12.50 -5.72 15.30
N ALA A 259 -11.57 -5.69 14.34
CA ALA A 259 -10.85 -4.47 13.97
C ALA A 259 -11.77 -3.46 13.30
N LEU A 260 -12.67 -3.91 12.40
CA LEU A 260 -13.68 -3.05 11.79
C LEU A 260 -14.65 -2.49 12.84
N GLU A 261 -15.08 -3.30 13.81
CA GLU A 261 -15.95 -2.83 14.89
C GLU A 261 -15.28 -1.76 15.75
N LYS A 262 -14.00 -1.93 16.08
CA LYS A 262 -13.22 -0.92 16.80
C LYS A 262 -13.08 0.37 15.99
N ALA A 263 -12.81 0.27 14.69
CA ALA A 263 -12.72 1.44 13.81
C ALA A 263 -14.07 2.16 13.66
N ALA A 264 -15.18 1.42 13.56
CA ALA A 264 -16.54 1.95 13.53
C ALA A 264 -16.88 2.69 14.84
N ALA A 265 -16.59 2.07 15.99
CA ALA A 265 -16.79 2.69 17.30
C ALA A 265 -15.92 3.95 17.50
N GLY A 266 -14.72 3.97 16.90
CA GLY A 266 -13.85 5.14 16.86
C GLY A 266 -14.28 6.23 15.87
N GLY A 267 -15.31 6.00 15.05
CA GLY A 267 -15.76 6.93 14.01
C GLY A 267 -14.78 7.10 12.86
N VAL A 268 -13.86 6.14 12.67
CA VAL A 268 -12.78 6.19 11.66
C VAL A 268 -12.95 5.12 10.57
N LEU A 269 -14.20 4.65 10.36
CA LEU A 269 -14.53 3.67 9.35
C LEU A 269 -15.57 4.23 8.38
N VAL A 270 -15.31 4.09 7.08
CA VAL A 270 -16.29 4.32 6.02
C VAL A 270 -16.44 3.06 5.18
N ALA A 271 -17.61 2.90 4.55
CA ALA A 271 -17.85 1.77 3.69
C ALA A 271 -18.80 2.09 2.53
N ALA A 272 -18.71 1.24 1.52
CA ALA A 272 -19.58 1.22 0.36
C ALA A 272 -19.78 -0.21 -0.12
N ALA A 273 -20.95 -0.50 -0.66
CA ALA A 273 -21.19 -1.78 -1.31
C ALA A 273 -21.09 -1.60 -2.84
N MET A 274 -20.16 -2.30 -3.47
CA MET A 274 -19.82 -2.11 -4.89
C MET A 274 -20.18 -3.33 -5.73
N PRO A 275 -20.67 -3.18 -6.97
CA PRO A 275 -20.89 -4.29 -7.88
C PRO A 275 -19.58 -5.02 -8.20
N LEU A 276 -19.66 -6.35 -8.30
CA LEU A 276 -18.58 -7.18 -8.81
C LEU A 276 -18.52 -7.05 -10.35
N THR A 277 -17.33 -6.85 -10.91
CA THR A 277 -17.07 -6.85 -12.35
C THR A 277 -15.99 -7.88 -12.68
N GLY A 278 -16.16 -8.59 -13.80
CA GLY A 278 -15.31 -9.73 -14.15
C GLY A 278 -15.64 -10.99 -13.33
N THR A 279 -15.04 -12.12 -13.71
CA THR A 279 -15.18 -13.44 -13.06
C THR A 279 -13.93 -14.28 -13.30
#